data_AF-A0A365TPF1-F1
#
_entry.id   AF-A0A365TPF1-F1
#
_cell.length_a   1.000
_cell.length_b   1.000
_cell.length_c   1.000
_cell.angle_alpha   90.00
_cell.angle_beta   90.00
_cell.angle_gamma   90.00
#
_symmetry.space_group_name_H-M   'P 1'
#
loop_
_entity.id
_entity.type
_entity.pdbx_description
1 polymer ?
#
loop_
_entity_poly.entity_id
_entity_poly.type
_entity_poly.pdbx_seq_one_letter_code
_entity_poly.pdbx_strand_id
1 'polypeptide(L)'
;MKQQQGAALVIVMALLSGALMLGMSGMQSALIDERLAGNYRASVQSQMAGESFLSDIVRDENSEVLTSIINQVMESENNAQVTVDDEQLKALMNELSVEIEVTRQDNEITIKAWGSQGRAKSPSVLVFNASGAADNFRAPFIACQRMRITGSSLAASCRATNDVCSQKQSSFITAESQTYNLLYSLGSQPSDAITLDGDAQAYGSARSQRDIVLTGSSSIKGDAYFQGAIFHGGGTVVGGNETKIDATPQRCDVFMDLDKLNQQRNTVQQGYGNSVGNVDIGGYQRRQWTLTPEGLFYYDERRQERNCGIFDFGCYFNFFDFFLNLLGFDACGAGVVQCNRNDVGWVKHSPVINNTVVVDNLRLISEPTFFVSGAENNTQNNPSRLRMVVNGDFSVNGVGEGLIIDESAQLEIFVQGKTDLWANFQLGGTEATRAGAPPLIINSSYSGAGDAVAVNSGSHLVGNIYAPSGKVSVNSSRVTGSIWAQEINALNNSFIIYNEANVVADSQAIETETGRESGNGFNWQWR
;
A
#
# COMPACT_ATOMS: atom_id res chain seq x y z
N MET A 1 -12.66 -49.26 79.78
CA MET A 1 -12.18 -48.42 78.65
C MET A 1 -11.57 -49.32 77.59
N LYS A 2 -11.67 -48.93 76.30
CA LYS A 2 -11.01 -49.48 75.09
C LYS A 2 -11.88 -50.38 74.20
N GLN A 3 -12.64 -49.75 73.31
CA GLN A 3 -13.10 -50.32 72.03
C GLN A 3 -13.33 -49.19 71.00
N GLN A 4 -12.27 -48.45 70.66
CA GLN A 4 -12.27 -47.50 69.55
C GLN A 4 -10.86 -47.42 68.93
N GLN A 5 -10.42 -48.50 68.27
CA GLN A 5 -9.16 -48.48 67.50
C GLN A 5 -9.30 -49.03 66.05
N GLY A 6 -10.49 -49.46 65.61
CA GLY A 6 -10.69 -49.99 64.25
C GLY A 6 -11.10 -48.95 63.19
N ALA A 7 -11.91 -47.95 63.55
CA ALA A 7 -12.46 -46.99 62.58
C ALA A 7 -11.44 -45.96 62.07
N ALA A 8 -10.44 -45.61 62.89
CA ALA A 8 -9.40 -44.65 62.51
C ALA A 8 -8.57 -45.13 61.31
N LEU A 9 -8.29 -46.43 61.24
CA LEU A 9 -7.52 -47.02 60.13
C LEU A 9 -8.25 -46.86 58.79
N VAL A 10 -9.57 -47.10 58.78
CA VAL A 10 -10.40 -47.02 57.56
C VAL A 10 -10.54 -45.58 57.09
N ILE A 11 -10.74 -44.63 58.02
CA ILE A 11 -10.83 -43.20 57.70
C ILE A 11 -9.49 -42.69 57.15
N VAL A 12 -8.38 -43.09 57.78
CA VAL A 12 -7.04 -42.71 57.31
C VAL A 12 -6.76 -43.31 55.93
N MET A 13 -7.12 -44.57 55.67
CA MET A 13 -6.96 -45.16 54.34
C MET A 13 -7.83 -44.46 53.29
N ALA A 14 -9.09 -44.13 53.60
CA ALA A 14 -9.97 -43.41 52.67
C ALA A 14 -9.42 -42.00 52.34
N LEU A 15 -8.91 -41.29 53.34
CA LEU A 15 -8.26 -39.98 53.14
C LEU A 15 -6.95 -40.10 52.34
N LEU A 16 -6.15 -41.14 52.60
CA LEU A 16 -4.90 -41.38 51.86
C LEU A 16 -5.17 -41.74 50.40
N SER A 17 -6.19 -42.54 50.13
CA SER A 17 -6.64 -42.88 48.76
C SER A 17 -7.18 -41.65 48.02
N GLY A 18 -7.95 -40.80 48.69
CA GLY A 18 -8.43 -39.53 48.13
C GLY A 18 -7.28 -38.57 47.80
N ALA A 19 -6.30 -38.45 48.71
CA ALA A 19 -5.10 -37.63 48.48
C ALA A 19 -4.23 -38.16 47.34
N LEU A 20 -4.08 -39.49 47.21
CA LEU A 20 -3.36 -40.13 46.10
C LEU A 20 -4.05 -39.92 44.74
N MET A 21 -5.38 -39.98 44.67
CA MET A 21 -6.12 -39.70 43.44
C MET A 21 -5.99 -38.23 43.01
N LEU A 22 -6.06 -37.30 43.96
CA LEU A 22 -5.83 -35.87 43.69
C LEU A 22 -4.38 -35.59 43.26
N GLY A 23 -3.40 -36.24 43.89
CA GLY A 23 -1.99 -36.14 43.52
C GLY A 23 -1.70 -36.70 42.12
N MET A 24 -2.28 -37.85 41.77
CA MET A 24 -2.15 -38.43 40.43
C MET A 24 -2.84 -37.58 39.35
N SER A 25 -3.99 -36.98 39.65
CA SER A 25 -4.68 -36.07 38.73
C SER A 25 -3.88 -34.79 38.46
N GLY A 26 -3.24 -34.21 39.48
CA GLY A 26 -2.34 -33.07 39.32
C GLY A 26 -1.09 -33.39 38.51
N MET A 27 -0.49 -34.58 38.73
CA MET A 27 0.69 -35.02 37.98
C MET A 27 0.37 -35.34 36.52
N GLN A 28 -0.82 -35.92 36.24
CA GLN A 28 -1.28 -36.15 34.87
C GLN A 28 -1.53 -34.84 34.12
N SER A 29 -2.10 -33.82 34.77
CA SER A 29 -2.28 -32.49 34.16
C SER A 29 -0.93 -31.85 33.81
N ALA A 30 0.04 -31.90 34.72
CA ALA A 30 1.38 -31.37 34.48
C ALA A 30 2.10 -32.08 33.31
N LEU A 31 1.96 -33.40 33.19
CA LEU A 31 2.52 -34.16 32.07
C LEU A 31 1.83 -33.85 30.73
N ILE A 32 0.55 -33.50 30.75
CA ILE A 32 -0.18 -33.07 29.54
C ILE A 32 0.30 -31.67 29.12
N ASP A 33 0.42 -30.74 30.06
CA ASP A 33 0.90 -29.38 29.79
C ASP A 33 2.34 -29.37 29.29
N GLU A 34 3.22 -30.22 29.85
CA GLU A 34 4.59 -30.40 29.38
C GLU A 34 4.65 -30.96 27.96
N ARG A 35 3.77 -31.92 27.62
CA ARG A 35 3.67 -32.46 26.26
C ARG A 35 3.12 -31.44 25.26
N LEU A 36 2.12 -30.65 25.65
CA LEU A 36 1.56 -29.58 24.81
C LEU A 36 2.59 -28.47 24.57
N ALA A 37 3.29 -28.03 25.62
CA ALA A 37 4.35 -27.03 25.50
C ALA A 37 5.53 -27.55 24.65
N GLY A 38 5.90 -28.83 24.82
CA GLY A 38 6.91 -29.50 23.99
C GLY A 38 6.52 -29.59 22.52
N ASN A 39 5.27 -29.96 22.24
CA ASN A 39 4.74 -30.01 20.87
C ASN A 39 4.64 -28.62 20.25
N TYR A 40 4.21 -27.61 21.02
CA TYR A 40 4.13 -26.23 20.56
C TYR A 40 5.51 -25.68 20.22
N ARG A 41 6.51 -25.90 21.09
CA ARG A 41 7.90 -25.50 20.82
C ARG A 41 8.46 -26.18 19.57
N ALA A 42 8.21 -27.47 19.40
CA ALA A 42 8.62 -28.21 18.20
C ALA A 42 7.92 -27.67 16.93
N SER A 43 6.64 -27.32 17.02
CA SER A 43 5.86 -26.72 15.93
C SER A 43 6.42 -25.37 15.51
N VAL A 44 6.70 -24.48 16.46
CA VAL A 44 7.27 -23.15 16.19
C VAL A 44 8.68 -23.27 15.62
N GLN A 45 9.50 -24.21 16.12
CA GLN A 45 10.82 -24.49 15.53
C GLN A 45 10.73 -24.99 14.09
N SER A 46 9.78 -25.89 13.81
CA SER A 46 9.52 -26.39 12.45
C SER A 46 9.08 -25.26 11.51
N GLN A 47 8.23 -24.35 11.99
CA GLN A 47 7.79 -23.18 11.24
C GLN A 47 8.93 -22.17 10.99
N MET A 48 9.73 -21.83 12.01
CA MET A 48 10.86 -20.90 11.85
C MET A 48 11.90 -21.43 10.85
N ALA A 49 12.16 -22.74 10.85
CA ALA A 49 13.04 -23.37 9.85
C ALA A 49 12.44 -23.25 8.44
N GLY A 50 11.13 -23.48 8.30
CA GLY A 50 10.39 -23.26 7.04
C GLY A 50 10.45 -21.80 6.58
N GLU A 51 10.24 -20.84 7.47
CA GLU A 51 10.30 -19.40 7.16
C GLU A 51 11.72 -18.96 6.75
N SER A 52 12.75 -19.45 7.43
CA SER A 52 14.16 -19.17 7.07
C SER A 52 14.47 -19.69 5.68
N PHE A 53 14.02 -20.92 5.36
CA PHE A 53 14.23 -21.52 4.06
C PHE A 53 13.48 -20.79 2.95
N LEU A 54 12.21 -20.46 3.16
CA LEU A 54 11.44 -19.70 2.16
C LEU A 54 12.03 -18.31 1.97
N SER A 55 12.47 -17.65 3.06
CA SER A 55 13.16 -16.36 2.98
C SER A 55 14.45 -16.46 2.17
N ASP A 56 15.24 -17.51 2.31
CA ASP A 56 16.51 -17.65 1.58
C ASP A 56 16.30 -18.01 0.11
N ILE A 57 15.28 -18.80 -0.24
CA ILE A 57 14.93 -19.07 -1.64
C ILE A 57 14.42 -17.83 -2.37
N VAL A 58 13.79 -16.89 -1.66
CA VAL A 58 13.27 -15.63 -2.24
C VAL A 58 14.39 -14.62 -2.51
N ARG A 59 15.59 -14.79 -1.92
CA ARG A 59 16.70 -13.83 -2.08
C ARG A 59 17.30 -13.93 -3.48
N ASP A 60 17.71 -12.77 -4.01
CA ASP A 60 18.28 -12.61 -5.36
C ASP A 60 19.50 -13.53 -5.61
N GLU A 61 20.27 -13.81 -4.55
CA GLU A 61 21.42 -14.72 -4.56
C GLU A 61 21.06 -16.18 -4.90
N ASN A 62 19.81 -16.60 -4.69
CA ASN A 62 19.31 -17.96 -4.93
C ASN A 62 18.23 -18.02 -6.04
N SER A 63 18.14 -16.99 -6.87
CA SER A 63 17.17 -16.90 -7.99
C SER A 63 17.26 -18.10 -8.95
N GLU A 64 18.44 -18.68 -9.14
CA GLU A 64 18.67 -19.89 -9.97
C GLU A 64 17.93 -21.12 -9.40
N VAL A 65 17.96 -21.30 -8.08
CA VAL A 65 17.30 -22.42 -7.37
C VAL A 65 15.78 -22.32 -7.51
N LEU A 66 15.25 -21.12 -7.33
CA LEU A 66 13.83 -20.87 -7.50
C LEU A 66 13.38 -21.13 -8.95
N THR A 67 14.16 -20.65 -9.91
CA THR A 67 13.88 -20.84 -11.34
C THR A 67 13.86 -22.33 -11.71
N SER A 68 14.78 -23.11 -11.14
CA SER A 68 14.83 -24.58 -11.28
C SER A 68 13.57 -25.26 -10.73
N ILE A 69 13.12 -24.90 -9.52
CA ILE A 69 11.86 -25.38 -8.93
C ILE A 69 10.69 -25.08 -9.87
N ILE A 70 10.59 -23.83 -10.33
CA ILE A 70 9.47 -23.37 -11.15
C ILE A 70 9.44 -24.09 -12.50
N ASN A 71 10.57 -24.22 -13.19
CA ASN A 71 10.62 -24.89 -14.49
C ASN A 71 10.17 -26.35 -14.39
N GLN A 72 10.64 -27.08 -13.38
CA GLN A 72 10.24 -28.47 -13.16
C GLN A 72 8.75 -28.60 -12.80
N VAL A 73 8.19 -27.62 -12.07
CA VAL A 73 6.76 -27.58 -11.74
C VAL A 73 5.91 -27.23 -12.95
N MET A 74 6.38 -26.35 -13.83
CA MET A 74 5.65 -25.96 -15.04
C MET A 74 5.55 -27.09 -16.07
N GLU A 75 6.50 -28.03 -16.06
CA GLU A 75 6.45 -29.27 -16.85
C GLU A 75 5.57 -30.38 -16.24
N SER A 76 5.12 -30.20 -14.99
CA SER A 76 4.31 -31.19 -14.26
C SER A 76 2.81 -31.08 -14.51
N GLU A 77 2.08 -32.18 -14.28
CA GLU A 77 0.62 -32.21 -14.33
C GLU A 77 -0.01 -31.40 -13.17
N ASN A 78 -1.15 -30.74 -13.46
CA ASN A 78 -1.89 -30.00 -12.43
C ASN A 78 -2.25 -30.89 -11.24
N ASN A 79 -2.07 -30.33 -10.04
CA ASN A 79 -2.38 -30.90 -8.74
C ASN A 79 -1.53 -32.13 -8.36
N ALA A 80 -0.41 -32.36 -9.03
CA ALA A 80 0.59 -33.36 -8.65
C ALA A 80 1.65 -32.76 -7.71
N GLN A 81 2.18 -33.59 -6.81
CA GLN A 81 3.37 -33.25 -6.03
C GLN A 81 4.60 -33.36 -6.93
N VAL A 82 5.41 -32.31 -6.97
CA VAL A 82 6.62 -32.23 -7.79
C VAL A 82 7.83 -32.47 -6.92
N THR A 83 8.64 -33.46 -7.27
CA THR A 83 9.96 -33.65 -6.68
C THR A 83 10.95 -32.81 -7.47
N VAL A 84 11.51 -31.78 -6.83
CA VAL A 84 12.50 -30.92 -7.48
C VAL A 84 13.88 -31.56 -7.36
N ASP A 85 14.50 -31.86 -8.50
CA ASP A 85 15.85 -32.40 -8.56
C ASP A 85 16.86 -31.28 -8.82
N ASP A 86 17.33 -30.64 -7.75
CA ASP A 86 18.31 -29.56 -7.81
C ASP A 86 19.36 -29.73 -6.70
N GLU A 87 20.65 -29.65 -7.06
CA GLU A 87 21.76 -29.93 -6.14
C GLU A 87 21.93 -28.81 -5.10
N GLN A 88 21.71 -27.56 -5.49
CA GLN A 88 21.79 -26.40 -4.60
C GLN A 88 20.59 -26.37 -3.65
N LEU A 89 19.40 -26.71 -4.14
CA LEU A 89 18.21 -26.89 -3.30
C LEU A 89 18.42 -27.95 -2.23
N LYS A 90 18.98 -29.11 -2.61
CA LYS A 90 19.28 -30.20 -1.67
C LYS A 90 20.32 -29.78 -0.63
N ALA A 91 21.32 -28.98 -1.02
CA ALA A 91 22.29 -28.43 -0.08
C ALA A 91 21.62 -27.49 0.93
N LEU A 92 20.76 -26.57 0.47
CA LEU A 92 20.03 -25.63 1.32
C LEU A 92 19.04 -26.32 2.27
N MET A 93 18.31 -27.32 1.76
CA MET A 93 17.41 -28.15 2.57
C MET A 93 18.15 -28.91 3.68
N ASN A 94 19.36 -29.40 3.39
CA ASN A 94 20.19 -30.08 4.37
C ASN A 94 20.78 -29.09 5.40
N GLU A 95 21.23 -27.91 4.97
CA GLU A 95 21.77 -26.87 5.83
C GLU A 95 20.73 -26.39 6.84
N LEU A 96 19.54 -26.03 6.35
CA LEU A 96 18.44 -25.54 7.18
C LEU A 96 17.63 -26.64 7.85
N SER A 97 17.92 -27.91 7.55
CA SER A 97 17.15 -29.08 8.01
C SER A 97 15.66 -28.91 7.72
N VAL A 98 15.30 -28.75 6.44
CA VAL A 98 13.93 -28.48 5.96
C VAL A 98 13.49 -29.54 4.95
N GLU A 99 12.22 -29.91 5.02
CA GLU A 99 11.49 -30.69 4.01
C GLU A 99 10.53 -29.77 3.25
N ILE A 100 10.34 -30.03 1.95
CA ILE A 100 9.44 -29.25 1.11
C ILE A 100 8.41 -30.11 0.38
N GLU A 101 7.28 -29.49 0.07
CA GLU A 101 6.24 -30.01 -0.82
C GLU A 101 5.89 -28.92 -1.83
N VAL A 102 6.05 -29.23 -3.11
CA VAL A 102 5.72 -28.30 -4.21
C VAL A 102 4.54 -28.85 -4.99
N THR A 103 3.52 -28.01 -5.20
CA THR A 103 2.28 -28.37 -5.91
C THR A 103 1.87 -27.26 -6.87
N ARG A 104 1.16 -27.61 -7.94
CA ARG A 104 0.60 -26.66 -8.91
C ARG A 104 -0.92 -26.76 -8.97
N GLN A 105 -1.64 -25.65 -8.93
CA GLN A 105 -3.07 -25.55 -9.22
C GLN A 105 -3.30 -24.44 -10.24
N ASP A 106 -3.63 -24.79 -11.49
CA ASP A 106 -3.79 -23.84 -12.60
C ASP A 106 -2.53 -22.99 -12.85
N ASN A 107 -2.62 -21.69 -12.53
CA ASN A 107 -1.52 -20.72 -12.55
C ASN A 107 -1.00 -20.47 -11.14
N GLU A 108 -1.21 -21.32 -10.15
CA GLU A 108 -0.71 -21.14 -8.79
C GLU A 108 0.29 -22.24 -8.45
N ILE A 109 1.53 -21.89 -8.10
CA ILE A 109 2.52 -22.83 -7.55
C ILE A 109 2.53 -22.61 -6.03
N THR A 110 2.44 -23.68 -5.25
CA THR A 110 2.52 -23.62 -3.80
C THR A 110 3.72 -24.43 -3.34
N ILE A 111 4.67 -23.78 -2.65
CA ILE A 111 5.77 -24.40 -1.94
C ILE A 111 5.46 -24.36 -0.45
N LYS A 112 5.35 -25.53 0.18
CA LYS A 112 5.28 -25.67 1.63
C LYS A 112 6.62 -26.12 2.14
N ALA A 113 7.11 -25.50 3.20
CA ALA A 113 8.38 -25.85 3.85
C ALA A 113 8.19 -26.02 5.36
N TRP A 114 8.83 -27.03 5.95
CA TRP A 114 8.83 -27.24 7.40
C TRP A 114 10.14 -27.87 7.86
N GLY A 115 10.54 -27.61 9.11
CA GLY A 115 11.72 -28.24 9.69
C GLY A 115 11.60 -29.77 9.71
N SER A 116 12.65 -30.47 9.25
CA SER A 116 12.79 -31.92 9.22
C SER A 116 13.08 -32.52 10.61
N GLN A 117 13.47 -31.67 11.57
CA GLN A 117 13.77 -32.06 12.94
C GLN A 117 12.54 -31.84 13.83
N GLY A 118 11.75 -32.89 14.06
CA GLY A 118 10.63 -32.85 15.01
C GLY A 118 9.47 -33.76 14.65
N ARG A 119 8.59 -34.02 15.62
CA ARG A 119 7.34 -34.78 15.40
C ARG A 119 6.16 -33.89 14.96
N ALA A 120 6.29 -32.58 15.13
CA ALA A 120 5.27 -31.60 14.75
C ALA A 120 5.66 -30.96 13.42
N LYS A 121 4.86 -31.19 12.37
CA LYS A 121 5.02 -30.55 11.07
C LYS A 121 4.11 -29.32 11.03
N SER A 122 4.71 -28.13 10.99
CA SER A 122 3.99 -26.87 10.81
C SER A 122 4.55 -26.19 9.57
N PRO A 123 3.86 -26.29 8.42
CA PRO A 123 4.37 -25.75 7.17
C PRO A 123 4.26 -24.23 7.13
N SER A 124 5.34 -23.60 6.68
CA SER A 124 5.32 -22.26 6.10
C SER A 124 4.99 -22.39 4.63
N VAL A 125 4.17 -21.49 4.10
CA VAL A 125 3.61 -21.62 2.74
C VAL A 125 3.99 -20.41 1.91
N LEU A 126 4.49 -20.68 0.71
CA LEU A 126 4.83 -19.70 -0.30
C LEU A 126 4.02 -20.00 -1.55
N VAL A 127 3.35 -18.99 -2.09
CA VAL A 127 2.42 -19.13 -3.20
C VAL A 127 2.85 -18.20 -4.34
N PHE A 128 2.99 -18.75 -5.54
CA PHE A 128 3.36 -18.05 -6.76
C PHE A 128 2.19 -18.06 -7.74
N ASN A 129 2.00 -16.99 -8.50
CA ASN A 129 1.12 -17.01 -9.66
C ASN A 129 1.94 -17.17 -10.95
N ALA A 130 1.90 -18.37 -11.53
CA ALA A 130 2.46 -18.72 -12.82
C ALA A 130 1.62 -18.21 -14.00
N SER A 131 1.43 -16.90 -14.13
CA SER A 131 0.95 -16.31 -15.39
C SER A 131 2.13 -16.08 -16.34
N GLY A 132 2.24 -16.89 -17.39
CA GLY A 132 3.28 -16.71 -18.42
C GLY A 132 3.24 -15.34 -19.07
N ALA A 133 4.43 -14.79 -19.35
CA ALA A 133 4.77 -13.50 -19.98
C ALA A 133 4.76 -12.26 -19.08
N ALA A 134 5.49 -12.27 -17.96
CA ALA A 134 5.58 -11.10 -17.05
C ALA A 134 6.37 -9.89 -17.58
N ASP A 135 7.10 -9.98 -18.70
CA ASP A 135 7.96 -8.89 -19.19
C ASP A 135 7.21 -7.68 -19.77
N ASN A 136 5.92 -7.79 -20.07
CA ASN A 136 5.16 -6.76 -20.79
C ASN A 136 3.98 -6.15 -20.02
N PHE A 137 3.81 -6.50 -18.74
CA PHE A 137 2.57 -6.17 -17.99
C PHE A 137 2.74 -5.21 -16.82
N ARG A 138 3.97 -4.78 -16.51
CA ARG A 138 4.17 -3.65 -15.60
C ARG A 138 3.73 -2.38 -16.31
N ALA A 139 2.85 -1.61 -15.68
CA ALA A 139 2.47 -0.29 -16.13
C ALA A 139 2.09 0.58 -14.92
N PRO A 140 2.64 1.80 -14.80
CA PRO A 140 2.27 2.71 -13.72
C PRO A 140 0.89 3.34 -13.92
N PHE A 141 0.40 3.41 -15.16
CA PHE A 141 -0.91 3.92 -15.51
C PHE A 141 -1.75 2.84 -16.17
N ILE A 142 -2.67 2.26 -15.40
CA ILE A 142 -3.54 1.15 -15.83
C ILE A 142 -4.99 1.63 -15.87
N ALA A 143 -5.63 1.52 -17.03
CA ALA A 143 -7.05 1.73 -17.19
C ALA A 143 -7.75 0.40 -17.50
N CYS A 144 -8.74 0.02 -16.70
CA CYS A 144 -9.50 -1.22 -16.93
C CYS A 144 -10.40 -1.18 -18.16
N GLN A 145 -10.81 0.02 -18.57
CA GLN A 145 -11.66 0.26 -19.73
C GLN A 145 -10.99 1.22 -20.68
N ARG A 146 -10.90 2.51 -20.36
CA ARG A 146 -10.40 3.51 -21.30
C ARG A 146 -9.45 4.50 -20.67
N MET A 147 -8.52 4.99 -21.47
CA MET A 147 -7.58 6.03 -21.08
C MET A 147 -7.65 7.18 -22.07
N ARG A 148 -7.82 8.41 -21.57
CA ARG A 148 -7.89 9.60 -22.41
C ARG A 148 -6.90 10.66 -21.92
N ILE A 149 -5.97 11.06 -22.77
CA ILE A 149 -5.01 12.14 -22.52
C ILE A 149 -5.26 13.22 -23.58
N THR A 150 -5.61 14.44 -23.18
CA THR A 150 -6.05 15.49 -24.13
C THR A 150 -5.40 16.85 -23.92
N GLY A 151 -5.53 17.72 -24.92
CA GLY A 151 -4.98 19.07 -24.86
C GLY A 151 -3.46 19.01 -24.87
N SER A 152 -2.80 19.82 -24.05
CA SER A 152 -1.33 19.77 -23.88
C SER A 152 -0.87 18.85 -22.75
N SER A 153 -1.69 17.86 -22.37
CA SER A 153 -1.39 16.97 -21.25
C SER A 153 -0.23 16.02 -21.55
N LEU A 154 0.43 15.56 -20.49
CA LEU A 154 1.64 14.74 -20.55
C LEU A 154 1.51 13.49 -19.68
N ALA A 155 1.94 12.35 -20.22
CA ALA A 155 2.34 11.19 -19.43
C ALA A 155 3.84 10.95 -19.57
N ALA A 156 4.54 10.73 -18.46
CA ALA A 156 5.98 10.46 -18.48
C ALA A 156 6.43 9.62 -17.29
N SER A 157 7.67 9.15 -17.34
CA SER A 157 8.38 8.66 -16.17
C SER A 157 9.70 9.38 -15.93
N CYS A 158 10.20 9.27 -14.71
CA CYS A 158 11.36 9.99 -14.19
C CYS A 158 12.01 9.16 -13.09
N ARG A 159 13.23 9.53 -12.69
CA ARG A 159 13.90 8.95 -11.52
C ARG A 159 14.34 10.06 -10.58
N ALA A 160 13.69 10.14 -9.42
CA ALA A 160 14.05 11.09 -8.37
C ALA A 160 13.89 10.42 -7.01
N THR A 161 14.97 10.20 -6.27
CA THR A 161 14.95 9.42 -5.02
C THR A 161 14.39 10.21 -3.85
N ASN A 162 14.75 11.49 -3.73
CA ASN A 162 14.37 12.36 -2.61
C ASN A 162 13.75 13.68 -3.07
N ASP A 163 13.33 13.79 -4.32
CA ASP A 163 12.77 15.01 -4.90
C ASP A 163 11.60 14.67 -5.81
N VAL A 164 10.76 15.65 -6.06
CA VAL A 164 9.68 15.57 -7.02
C VAL A 164 10.28 15.58 -8.42
N CYS A 165 9.79 14.69 -9.28
CA CYS A 165 10.21 14.69 -10.67
C CYS A 165 10.00 16.05 -11.36
N SER A 166 11.00 16.51 -12.11
CA SER A 166 10.86 17.74 -12.88
C SER A 166 9.87 17.56 -14.03
N GLN A 167 9.17 18.64 -14.40
CA GLN A 167 8.26 18.69 -15.55
C GLN A 167 9.01 18.90 -16.89
N LYS A 168 10.33 19.09 -16.84
CA LYS A 168 11.14 19.32 -18.04
C LYS A 168 11.34 18.01 -18.79
N GLN A 169 11.19 18.06 -20.11
CA GLN A 169 11.39 16.90 -20.97
C GLN A 169 12.77 16.24 -20.81
N SER A 170 13.80 17.03 -20.48
CA SER A 170 15.16 16.53 -20.25
C SER A 170 15.32 15.63 -19.02
N SER A 171 14.35 15.62 -18.10
CA SER A 171 14.36 14.77 -16.91
C SER A 171 13.54 13.49 -17.05
N PHE A 172 12.92 13.25 -18.21
CA PHE A 172 12.14 12.05 -18.44
C PHE A 172 13.01 10.91 -18.92
N ILE A 173 12.65 9.70 -18.49
CA ILE A 173 13.27 8.47 -18.93
C ILE A 173 12.73 8.15 -20.31
N THR A 174 13.62 7.83 -21.23
CA THR A 174 13.25 7.46 -22.60
C THR A 174 12.62 6.07 -22.61
N ALA A 175 11.73 5.81 -23.57
CA ALA A 175 11.07 4.52 -23.70
C ALA A 175 12.05 3.34 -23.80
N GLU A 176 13.19 3.52 -24.47
CA GLU A 176 14.26 2.51 -24.60
C GLU A 176 14.88 2.09 -23.25
N SER A 177 14.81 2.96 -22.24
CA SER A 177 15.34 2.68 -20.89
C SER A 177 14.26 2.19 -19.92
N GLN A 178 12.99 2.14 -20.34
CA GLN A 178 11.88 1.65 -19.54
C GLN A 178 11.72 0.15 -19.70
N THR A 179 11.50 -0.56 -18.60
CA THR A 179 11.21 -2.01 -18.57
C THR A 179 9.71 -2.30 -18.48
N TYR A 180 8.87 -1.32 -18.79
CA TYR A 180 7.43 -1.35 -18.60
C TYR A 180 6.72 -0.55 -19.70
N ASN A 181 5.43 -0.84 -19.90
CA ASN A 181 4.56 0.00 -20.73
C ASN A 181 4.06 1.15 -19.86
N LEU A 182 4.37 2.40 -20.21
CA LEU A 182 3.93 3.55 -19.43
C LEU A 182 2.40 3.62 -19.33
N LEU A 183 1.72 3.39 -20.45
CA LEU A 183 0.26 3.41 -20.55
C LEU A 183 -0.27 2.02 -20.85
N TYR A 184 -1.25 1.54 -20.08
CA TYR A 184 -1.89 0.25 -20.34
C TYR A 184 -3.42 0.34 -20.23
N SER A 185 -4.12 0.05 -21.33
CA SER A 185 -5.56 -0.18 -21.34
C SER A 185 -5.89 -1.67 -21.45
N LEU A 186 -6.70 -2.16 -20.53
CA LEU A 186 -7.17 -3.55 -20.42
C LEU A 186 -8.60 -3.75 -20.93
N GLY A 187 -9.25 -2.69 -21.42
CA GLY A 187 -10.65 -2.78 -21.77
C GLY A 187 -10.91 -3.62 -23.02
N SER A 188 -12.14 -4.13 -23.09
CA SER A 188 -12.55 -5.16 -24.04
C SER A 188 -13.64 -4.70 -25.00
N GLN A 189 -14.10 -3.46 -24.92
CA GLN A 189 -15.09 -2.89 -25.85
C GLN A 189 -14.41 -2.00 -26.91
N PRO A 190 -15.03 -1.76 -28.07
CA PRO A 190 -14.46 -0.84 -29.06
C PRO A 190 -14.20 0.59 -28.53
N SER A 191 -14.95 1.02 -27.51
CA SER A 191 -14.76 2.32 -26.83
C SER A 191 -13.57 2.35 -25.86
N ASP A 192 -12.94 1.21 -25.59
CA ASP A 192 -11.95 1.01 -24.53
C ASP A 192 -10.52 1.34 -24.97
N ALA A 193 -10.41 2.36 -25.82
CA ALA A 193 -9.17 2.76 -26.45
C ALA A 193 -8.27 3.57 -25.50
N ILE A 194 -6.96 3.54 -25.78
CA ILE A 194 -6.07 4.62 -25.38
C ILE A 194 -6.24 5.75 -26.39
N THR A 195 -6.69 6.93 -25.94
CA THR A 195 -6.88 8.10 -26.80
C THR A 195 -5.94 9.22 -26.38
N LEU A 196 -5.06 9.65 -27.29
CA LEU A 196 -4.29 10.88 -27.17
C LEU A 196 -4.84 11.90 -28.19
N ASP A 197 -5.19 13.09 -27.72
CA ASP A 197 -5.86 14.13 -28.52
C ASP A 197 -5.28 15.53 -28.23
N GLY A 198 -5.39 16.44 -29.19
CA GLY A 198 -4.70 17.72 -29.16
C GLY A 198 -3.19 17.55 -29.29
N ASP A 199 -2.42 18.14 -28.38
CA ASP A 199 -0.96 18.07 -28.35
C ASP A 199 -0.44 17.10 -27.27
N ALA A 200 -1.26 16.14 -26.86
CA ALA A 200 -0.94 15.21 -25.78
C ALA A 200 0.32 14.38 -26.07
N GLN A 201 1.22 14.27 -25.10
CA GLN A 201 2.50 13.56 -25.26
C GLN A 201 2.61 12.41 -24.23
N ALA A 202 3.08 11.24 -24.67
CA ALA A 202 3.44 10.13 -23.81
C ALA A 202 4.94 9.79 -23.98
N TYR A 203 5.74 9.94 -22.93
CA TYR A 203 7.16 9.61 -22.90
C TYR A 203 7.39 8.20 -22.40
N GLY A 204 6.95 7.23 -23.19
CA GLY A 204 7.04 5.81 -22.89
C GLY A 204 6.19 4.99 -23.85
N SER A 205 6.28 3.68 -23.75
CA SER A 205 5.50 2.77 -24.59
C SER A 205 4.04 2.68 -24.13
N ALA A 206 3.12 2.45 -25.06
CA ALA A 206 1.70 2.30 -24.79
C ALA A 206 1.20 0.93 -25.24
N ARG A 207 0.36 0.29 -24.42
CA ARG A 207 -0.26 -1.00 -24.72
C ARG A 207 -1.77 -0.91 -24.58
N SER A 208 -2.50 -1.34 -25.59
CA SER A 208 -3.97 -1.38 -25.58
C SER A 208 -4.46 -2.76 -26.01
N GLN A 209 -5.38 -3.34 -25.25
CA GLN A 209 -6.13 -4.54 -25.68
C GLN A 209 -7.17 -4.23 -26.76
N ARG A 210 -7.34 -2.94 -27.10
CA ARG A 210 -8.23 -2.48 -28.15
C ARG A 210 -7.48 -1.51 -29.03
N ASP A 211 -8.10 -0.38 -29.32
CA ASP A 211 -7.56 0.59 -30.25
C ASP A 211 -6.59 1.55 -29.54
N ILE A 212 -5.69 2.13 -30.31
CA ILE A 212 -4.92 3.32 -29.94
C ILE A 212 -5.34 4.42 -30.90
N VAL A 213 -5.87 5.52 -30.37
CA VAL A 213 -6.36 6.65 -31.16
C VAL A 213 -5.48 7.85 -30.90
N LEU A 214 -4.73 8.27 -31.90
CA LEU A 214 -3.91 9.47 -31.88
C LEU A 214 -4.58 10.51 -32.77
N THR A 215 -4.82 11.70 -32.23
CA THR A 215 -5.39 12.84 -32.97
C THR A 215 -4.64 14.14 -32.68
N GLY A 216 -4.82 15.15 -33.54
CA GLY A 216 -4.14 16.45 -33.40
C GLY A 216 -2.64 16.38 -33.74
N SER A 217 -1.79 16.83 -32.81
CA SER A 217 -0.32 16.70 -32.85
C SER A 217 0.19 15.76 -31.75
N SER A 218 -0.67 14.87 -31.26
CA SER A 218 -0.34 13.94 -30.18
C SER A 218 0.76 12.96 -30.56
N SER A 219 1.53 12.50 -29.57
CA SER A 219 2.65 11.60 -29.84
C SER A 219 2.97 10.64 -28.69
N ILE A 220 3.38 9.42 -29.08
CA ILE A 220 3.97 8.41 -28.21
C ILE A 220 5.47 8.36 -28.52
N LYS A 221 6.35 8.63 -27.55
CA LYS A 221 7.81 8.63 -27.70
C LYS A 221 8.44 7.26 -27.40
N GLY A 222 7.71 6.19 -27.71
CA GLY A 222 8.06 4.80 -27.50
C GLY A 222 7.29 3.89 -28.45
N ASP A 223 7.19 2.61 -28.11
CA ASP A 223 6.44 1.64 -28.91
C ASP A 223 4.94 1.72 -28.64
N ALA A 224 4.14 1.31 -29.63
CA ALA A 224 2.69 1.20 -29.52
C ALA A 224 2.27 -0.25 -29.80
N TYR A 225 1.72 -0.91 -28.78
CA TYR A 225 1.21 -2.28 -28.86
C TYR A 225 -0.32 -2.26 -28.83
N PHE A 226 -0.99 -2.80 -29.85
CA PHE A 226 -2.46 -2.76 -29.93
C PHE A 226 -3.03 -4.08 -30.46
N GLN A 227 -4.17 -4.54 -29.92
CA GLN A 227 -4.88 -5.71 -30.47
C GLN A 227 -5.92 -5.32 -31.52
N GLY A 228 -6.53 -4.14 -31.37
CA GLY A 228 -7.51 -3.60 -32.31
C GLY A 228 -6.83 -2.94 -33.51
N ALA A 229 -7.04 -1.63 -33.67
CA ALA A 229 -6.40 -0.79 -34.67
C ALA A 229 -5.68 0.40 -34.02
N ILE A 230 -4.64 0.89 -34.70
CA ILE A 230 -4.07 2.19 -34.40
C ILE A 230 -4.59 3.21 -35.42
N PHE A 231 -5.07 4.35 -34.93
CA PHE A 231 -5.61 5.44 -35.74
C PHE A 231 -4.75 6.69 -35.59
N HIS A 232 -4.32 7.23 -36.72
CA HIS A 232 -3.58 8.50 -36.79
C HIS A 232 -4.47 9.56 -37.46
N GLY A 233 -4.80 10.61 -36.73
CA GLY A 233 -5.54 11.77 -37.22
C GLY A 233 -4.73 13.05 -37.06
N GLY A 234 -4.30 13.67 -38.16
CA GLY A 234 -3.48 14.88 -38.12
C GLY A 234 -1.97 14.60 -38.11
N GLY A 235 -1.20 15.40 -37.37
CA GLY A 235 0.27 15.38 -37.32
C GLY A 235 0.86 14.44 -36.26
N THR A 236 0.20 13.31 -36.01
CA THR A 236 0.51 12.40 -34.89
C THR A 236 1.70 11.50 -35.17
N VAL A 237 2.47 11.16 -34.12
CA VAL A 237 3.71 10.37 -34.27
C VAL A 237 3.84 9.30 -33.18
N VAL A 238 4.12 8.06 -33.58
CA VAL A 238 4.73 7.02 -32.73
C VAL A 238 6.22 6.99 -33.01
N GLY A 239 7.04 7.14 -31.97
CA GLY A 239 8.51 7.23 -32.10
C GLY A 239 9.19 5.88 -32.27
N GLY A 240 8.59 4.82 -31.73
CA GLY A 240 9.05 3.43 -31.83
C GLY A 240 8.24 2.60 -32.82
N ASN A 241 8.14 1.30 -32.56
CA ASN A 241 7.42 0.36 -33.41
C ASN A 241 5.93 0.33 -33.10
N GLU A 242 5.12 0.28 -34.16
CA GLU A 242 3.70 0.00 -34.08
C GLU A 242 3.48 -1.50 -34.28
N THR A 243 3.15 -2.21 -33.20
CA THR A 243 3.05 -3.67 -33.19
C THR A 243 1.63 -4.11 -32.88
N LYS A 244 0.99 -4.75 -33.85
CA LYS A 244 -0.24 -5.48 -33.58
C LYS A 244 0.07 -6.72 -32.76
N ILE A 245 -0.60 -6.87 -31.61
CA ILE A 245 -0.43 -7.98 -30.69
C ILE A 245 -1.66 -8.90 -30.74
N ASP A 246 -1.43 -10.21 -30.86
CA ASP A 246 -2.48 -11.23 -30.74
C ASP A 246 -2.31 -11.95 -29.41
N ALA A 247 -2.81 -11.34 -28.33
CA ALA A 247 -2.73 -11.87 -26.98
C ALA A 247 -4.12 -12.07 -26.38
N THR A 248 -4.26 -13.00 -25.43
CA THR A 248 -5.51 -13.19 -24.70
C THR A 248 -5.86 -11.91 -23.92
N PRO A 249 -7.09 -11.37 -24.08
CA PRO A 249 -7.52 -10.21 -23.32
C PRO A 249 -7.41 -10.48 -21.83
N GLN A 250 -6.67 -9.61 -21.14
CA GLN A 250 -6.50 -9.67 -19.68
C GLN A 250 -7.63 -8.90 -19.03
N ARG A 251 -8.15 -9.46 -17.93
CA ARG A 251 -9.15 -8.80 -17.10
C ARG A 251 -8.46 -7.89 -16.09
N CYS A 252 -9.21 -6.91 -15.60
CA CYS A 252 -8.68 -5.97 -14.61
C CYS A 252 -8.63 -6.53 -13.17
N ASP A 253 -9.15 -7.74 -12.96
CA ASP A 253 -9.16 -8.46 -11.69
C ASP A 253 -7.77 -8.95 -11.25
N VAL A 254 -6.80 -8.96 -12.17
CA VAL A 254 -5.44 -9.49 -11.95
C VAL A 254 -4.70 -8.78 -10.81
N PHE A 255 -4.99 -7.51 -10.55
CA PHE A 255 -4.18 -6.71 -9.64
C PHE A 255 -4.86 -6.42 -8.26
N MET A 256 -6.21 -6.39 -8.15
CA MET A 256 -7.05 -5.93 -7.00
C MET A 256 -8.47 -5.51 -7.49
N ASP A 257 -9.46 -6.40 -7.38
CA ASP A 257 -10.86 -6.08 -7.68
C ASP A 257 -11.53 -5.27 -6.54
N LEU A 258 -12.63 -4.57 -6.83
CA LEU A 258 -13.45 -3.81 -5.88
C LEU A 258 -13.83 -4.64 -4.64
N ASP A 259 -14.12 -5.93 -4.82
CA ASP A 259 -14.43 -6.83 -3.69
C ASP A 259 -13.24 -7.00 -2.75
N LYS A 260 -12.03 -7.17 -3.27
CA LYS A 260 -10.80 -7.25 -2.45
C LYS A 260 -10.55 -5.93 -1.74
N LEU A 261 -10.74 -4.80 -2.42
CA LEU A 261 -10.58 -3.46 -1.82
C LEU A 261 -11.59 -3.22 -0.68
N ASN A 262 -12.85 -3.61 -0.88
CA ASN A 262 -13.89 -3.53 0.14
C ASN A 262 -13.59 -4.45 1.33
N GLN A 263 -13.08 -5.67 1.07
CA GLN A 263 -12.63 -6.57 2.13
C GLN A 263 -11.48 -5.96 2.92
N GLN A 264 -10.46 -5.40 2.26
CA GLN A 264 -9.35 -4.71 2.93
C GLN A 264 -9.85 -3.55 3.79
N ARG A 265 -10.70 -2.67 3.25
CA ARG A 265 -11.32 -1.57 4.02
C ARG A 265 -12.05 -2.11 5.25
N ASN A 266 -12.87 -3.14 5.08
CA ASN A 266 -13.63 -3.72 6.19
C ASN A 266 -12.68 -4.32 7.25
N THR A 267 -11.59 -4.98 6.85
CA THR A 267 -10.56 -5.50 7.76
C THR A 267 -9.83 -4.38 8.48
N VAL A 268 -9.51 -3.28 7.81
CA VAL A 268 -8.89 -2.08 8.41
C VAL A 268 -9.84 -1.44 9.42
N GLN A 269 -11.15 -1.48 9.18
CA GLN A 269 -12.18 -0.96 10.08
C GLN A 269 -12.49 -1.89 11.26
N GLN A 270 -12.12 -3.18 11.21
CA GLN A 270 -12.40 -4.14 12.29
C GLN A 270 -11.71 -3.72 13.59
N GLY A 271 -12.52 -3.40 14.60
CA GLY A 271 -12.06 -2.90 15.91
C GLY A 271 -12.44 -1.43 16.17
N TYR A 272 -12.80 -0.69 15.12
CA TYR A 272 -13.33 0.67 15.22
C TYR A 272 -14.86 0.63 15.29
N GLY A 273 -15.41 0.65 16.50
CA GLY A 273 -16.85 0.41 16.74
C GLY A 273 -17.79 1.43 16.07
N ASN A 274 -17.41 2.71 16.00
CA ASN A 274 -18.15 3.78 15.34
C ASN A 274 -17.19 4.78 14.68
N SER A 275 -17.61 5.39 13.59
CA SER A 275 -16.95 6.55 12.99
C SER A 275 -16.91 7.73 13.97
N VAL A 276 -15.88 8.58 13.87
CA VAL A 276 -15.75 9.80 14.70
C VAL A 276 -16.68 10.93 14.23
N GLY A 277 -17.49 10.69 13.20
CA GLY A 277 -18.36 11.69 12.57
C GLY A 277 -17.67 12.42 11.42
N ASN A 278 -18.23 13.56 11.02
CA ASN A 278 -17.63 14.43 10.00
C ASN A 278 -16.42 15.17 10.58
N VAL A 279 -15.32 15.15 9.83
CA VAL A 279 -14.11 15.92 10.12
C VAL A 279 -14.01 17.05 9.11
N ASP A 280 -14.47 18.23 9.53
CA ASP A 280 -14.38 19.47 8.76
C ASP A 280 -13.19 20.29 9.28
N ILE A 281 -12.16 20.45 8.44
CA ILE A 281 -10.89 21.13 8.72
C ILE A 281 -10.91 22.49 8.05
N GLY A 282 -10.65 23.56 8.81
CA GLY A 282 -10.67 24.95 8.34
C GLY A 282 -12.02 25.67 8.52
N GLY A 283 -12.09 26.92 8.04
CA GLY A 283 -13.24 27.84 8.21
C GLY A 283 -13.01 28.93 9.27
N TYR A 284 -14.08 29.55 9.79
CA TYR A 284 -14.02 30.66 10.78
C TYR A 284 -13.43 30.27 12.15
N GLN A 285 -13.21 28.98 12.42
CA GLN A 285 -12.37 28.55 13.53
C GLN A 285 -11.05 28.12 12.89
N ARG A 286 -9.98 28.88 13.11
CA ARG A 286 -8.61 28.52 12.71
C ARG A 286 -8.14 27.31 13.52
N ARG A 287 -8.69 26.14 13.21
CA ARG A 287 -8.35 24.89 13.86
C ARG A 287 -7.39 24.12 12.98
N GLN A 288 -6.16 23.96 13.45
CA GLN A 288 -5.20 23.05 12.85
C GLN A 288 -5.51 21.63 13.31
N TRP A 289 -5.47 20.67 12.39
CA TRP A 289 -5.70 19.26 12.70
C TRP A 289 -4.43 18.47 12.46
N THR A 290 -4.16 17.50 13.32
CA THR A 290 -2.98 16.64 13.24
C THR A 290 -3.37 15.18 13.46
N LEU A 291 -2.94 14.30 12.57
CA LEU A 291 -3.02 12.86 12.74
C LEU A 291 -1.64 12.30 13.10
N THR A 292 -1.56 11.56 14.20
CA THR A 292 -0.35 10.84 14.64
C THR A 292 -0.70 9.39 14.98
N PRO A 293 0.28 8.51 15.25
CA PRO A 293 0.01 7.17 15.78
C PRO A 293 -0.78 7.17 17.10
N GLU A 294 -0.77 8.27 17.87
CA GLU A 294 -1.46 8.37 19.16
C GLU A 294 -2.93 8.74 19.03
N GLY A 295 -3.30 9.47 17.98
CA GLY A 295 -4.64 10.03 17.84
C GLY A 295 -4.81 10.99 16.67
N LEU A 296 -6.07 11.33 16.43
CA LEU A 296 -6.45 12.52 15.68
C LEU A 296 -6.65 13.66 16.69
N PHE A 297 -5.97 14.78 16.48
CA PHE A 297 -5.97 15.94 17.34
C PHE A 297 -6.43 17.18 16.57
N TYR A 298 -7.02 18.14 17.28
CA TYR A 298 -7.25 19.49 16.76
C TYR A 298 -6.78 20.55 17.77
N TYR A 299 -6.27 21.65 17.25
CA TYR A 299 -5.92 22.84 18.02
C TYR A 299 -7.05 23.87 17.94
N ASP A 300 -7.48 24.47 19.05
CA ASP A 300 -8.58 25.45 19.08
C ASP A 300 -8.09 26.86 19.46
N GLU A 301 -7.90 27.72 18.45
CA GLU A 301 -7.45 29.12 18.63
C GLU A 301 -8.49 30.04 19.30
N ARG A 302 -9.77 29.62 19.40
CA ARG A 302 -10.88 30.50 19.82
C ARG A 302 -10.85 31.02 21.26
N ARG A 303 -9.86 30.64 22.07
CA ARG A 303 -9.70 31.21 23.42
C ARG A 303 -8.69 32.36 23.50
N GLN A 304 -7.96 32.65 22.43
CA GLN A 304 -6.88 33.64 22.46
C GLN A 304 -7.33 35.09 22.15
N GLU A 305 -8.52 35.28 21.56
CA GLU A 305 -9.01 36.63 21.19
C GLU A 305 -9.27 37.58 22.37
N ARG A 306 -9.11 37.16 23.63
CA ARG A 306 -9.28 38.06 24.77
C ARG A 306 -8.04 38.81 25.24
N ASN A 307 -6.81 38.54 24.76
CA ASN A 307 -5.65 39.24 25.36
C ASN A 307 -4.34 39.34 24.55
N CYS A 308 -4.34 39.21 23.22
CA CYS A 308 -3.10 39.45 22.45
C CYS A 308 -2.96 40.92 22.06
N GLY A 309 -2.06 41.64 22.75
CA GLY A 309 -1.62 42.99 22.38
C GLY A 309 -0.66 42.98 21.18
N ILE A 310 -0.55 44.12 20.51
CA ILE A 310 0.12 44.37 19.21
C ILE A 310 1.63 44.04 19.16
N PHE A 311 2.27 43.60 20.24
CA PHE A 311 3.74 43.43 20.32
C PHE A 311 4.24 42.05 20.78
N ASP A 312 3.40 41.01 20.81
CA ASP A 312 3.84 39.71 21.33
C ASP A 312 4.35 38.77 20.22
N PHE A 313 5.68 38.68 20.10
CA PHE A 313 6.39 37.83 19.13
C PHE A 313 6.20 36.31 19.37
N GLY A 314 5.62 35.91 20.52
CA GLY A 314 5.38 34.51 20.89
C GLY A 314 4.28 33.79 20.12
N CYS A 315 3.44 34.50 19.36
CA CYS A 315 2.32 33.88 18.63
C CYS A 315 2.73 33.19 17.31
N TYR A 316 4.01 33.28 16.91
CA TYR A 316 4.50 32.76 15.63
C TYR A 316 5.20 31.39 15.72
N PHE A 317 5.43 30.84 16.91
CA PHE A 317 6.18 29.58 17.11
C PHE A 317 5.36 28.47 17.82
N ASN A 318 4.28 28.00 17.18
CA ASN A 318 3.37 26.98 17.76
C ASN A 318 3.85 25.52 17.65
N PHE A 319 4.91 25.24 16.87
CA PHE A 319 5.39 23.86 16.64
C PHE A 319 6.26 23.31 17.80
N PHE A 320 7.03 24.16 18.45
CA PHE A 320 7.93 23.75 19.54
C PHE A 320 7.16 23.34 20.81
N ASP A 321 6.00 23.95 21.06
CA ASP A 321 5.11 23.64 22.19
C ASP A 321 4.43 22.26 22.07
N PHE A 322 4.22 21.74 20.84
CA PHE A 322 3.70 20.39 20.63
C PHE A 322 4.72 19.32 21.04
N PHE A 323 5.96 19.46 20.59
CA PHE A 323 7.04 18.52 20.90
C PHE A 323 7.37 18.47 22.40
N LEU A 324 7.38 19.63 23.08
CA LEU A 324 7.63 19.68 24.52
C LEU A 324 6.50 19.01 25.32
N ASN A 325 5.23 19.22 24.95
CA ASN A 325 4.10 18.57 25.62
C ASN A 325 4.06 17.05 25.39
N LEU A 326 4.44 16.57 24.20
CA LEU A 326 4.53 15.13 23.90
C LEU A 326 5.63 14.43 24.72
N LEU A 327 6.71 15.15 25.03
CA LEU A 327 7.82 14.70 25.89
C LEU A 327 7.55 14.86 27.40
N GLY A 328 6.34 15.25 27.80
CA GLY A 328 5.98 15.48 29.20
C GLY A 328 6.53 16.77 29.81
N PHE A 329 7.06 17.68 28.99
CA PHE A 329 7.48 19.02 29.39
C PHE A 329 6.30 19.99 29.32
N ASP A 330 5.82 20.39 30.49
CA ASP A 330 4.82 21.44 30.62
C ASP A 330 5.48 22.81 30.37
N ALA A 331 5.36 23.31 29.13
CA ALA A 331 5.86 24.64 28.74
C ALA A 331 5.23 25.78 29.57
N CYS A 332 4.03 25.57 30.11
CA CYS A 332 3.37 26.48 31.04
C CYS A 332 4.02 26.42 32.43
N GLY A 333 4.46 25.23 32.87
CA GLY A 333 5.23 25.01 34.10
C GLY A 333 6.67 25.54 34.02
N ALA A 334 7.26 25.57 32.82
CA ALA A 334 8.60 26.10 32.56
C ALA A 334 8.64 27.63 32.39
N GLY A 335 7.47 28.30 32.36
CA GLY A 335 7.37 29.77 32.27
C GLY A 335 7.76 30.36 30.93
N VAL A 336 7.83 29.54 29.87
CA VAL A 336 8.20 29.95 28.51
C VAL A 336 7.01 30.64 27.82
N VAL A 337 5.77 30.30 28.22
CA VAL A 337 4.52 30.88 27.71
C VAL A 337 3.56 31.17 28.88
N GLN A 338 2.83 32.30 28.85
CA GLN A 338 1.80 32.60 29.84
C GLN A 338 0.52 31.82 29.53
N CYS A 339 0.34 30.66 30.16
CA CYS A 339 -0.91 29.91 30.09
C CYS A 339 -1.79 30.25 31.31
N ASN A 340 -3.01 30.71 31.09
CA ASN A 340 -4.05 30.60 32.12
C ASN A 340 -4.38 29.13 32.33
N ARG A 341 -4.64 28.74 33.58
CA ARG A 341 -4.78 27.35 34.07
C ARG A 341 -5.88 26.50 33.39
N ASN A 342 -6.58 27.03 32.38
CA ASN A 342 -7.65 26.38 31.63
C ASN A 342 -7.56 26.58 30.11
N ASP A 343 -6.49 27.19 29.57
CA ASP A 343 -6.47 27.69 28.19
C ASP A 343 -5.25 27.19 27.39
N VAL A 344 -5.52 26.86 26.12
CA VAL A 344 -4.63 26.49 25.00
C VAL A 344 -3.93 25.12 25.06
N GLY A 345 -4.22 24.26 24.07
CA GLY A 345 -3.60 22.95 23.91
C GLY A 345 -4.28 22.08 22.85
N TRP A 346 -3.55 21.10 22.32
CA TRP A 346 -4.08 20.10 21.39
C TRP A 346 -5.13 19.23 22.08
N VAL A 347 -6.33 19.16 21.51
CA VAL A 347 -7.42 18.31 22.02
C VAL A 347 -7.47 17.03 21.21
N LYS A 348 -7.32 15.90 21.89
CA LYS A 348 -7.50 14.58 21.28
C LYS A 348 -8.97 14.40 20.86
N HIS A 349 -9.21 14.37 19.56
CA HIS A 349 -10.53 14.15 18.98
C HIS A 349 -10.93 12.68 19.01
N SER A 350 -9.98 11.82 18.62
CA SER A 350 -10.20 10.38 18.60
C SER A 350 -8.89 9.61 18.83
N PRO A 351 -8.91 8.50 19.59
CA PRO A 351 -7.78 7.56 19.62
C PRO A 351 -7.62 6.88 18.27
N VAL A 352 -6.38 6.70 17.82
CA VAL A 352 -6.10 5.85 16.67
C VAL A 352 -6.03 4.40 17.17
N ILE A 353 -6.67 3.47 16.46
CA ILE A 353 -6.64 2.02 16.79
C ILE A 353 -5.92 1.34 15.65
N ASN A 354 -4.83 0.62 15.94
CA ASN A 354 -3.98 -0.01 14.91
C ASN A 354 -3.58 0.97 13.79
N ASN A 355 -3.13 2.16 14.16
CA ASN A 355 -2.78 3.24 13.23
C ASN A 355 -3.92 3.70 12.30
N THR A 356 -5.17 3.33 12.61
CA THR A 356 -6.36 3.62 11.79
C THR A 356 -7.30 4.61 12.47
N VAL A 357 -7.88 5.52 11.69
CA VAL A 357 -9.01 6.38 12.08
C VAL A 357 -10.15 6.22 11.07
N VAL A 358 -11.40 6.17 11.56
CA VAL A 358 -12.59 6.08 10.72
C VAL A 358 -13.42 7.36 10.87
N VAL A 359 -13.73 8.01 9.75
CA VAL A 359 -14.50 9.26 9.66
C VAL A 359 -15.69 9.09 8.70
N ASP A 360 -16.74 9.90 8.88
CA ASP A 360 -17.89 9.89 7.97
C ASP A 360 -17.58 10.67 6.70
N ASN A 361 -17.12 11.90 6.83
CA ASN A 361 -16.64 12.71 5.71
C ASN A 361 -15.37 13.42 6.16
N LEU A 362 -14.42 13.58 5.23
CA LEU A 362 -13.23 14.41 5.45
C LEU A 362 -13.29 15.61 4.53
N ARG A 363 -13.44 16.81 5.08
CA ARG A 363 -13.55 18.03 4.29
C ARG A 363 -12.55 19.06 4.75
N LEU A 364 -11.65 19.45 3.86
CA LEU A 364 -10.70 20.53 4.07
C LEU A 364 -11.25 21.77 3.36
N ILE A 365 -11.62 22.81 4.10
CA ILE A 365 -12.32 23.98 3.56
C ILE A 365 -11.69 25.32 3.97
N SER A 366 -11.90 26.36 3.16
CA SER A 366 -11.42 27.74 3.41
C SER A 366 -9.88 27.86 3.43
N GLU A 367 -9.23 27.80 4.59
CA GLU A 367 -7.76 27.81 4.74
C GLU A 367 -7.35 26.57 5.56
N PRO A 368 -7.52 25.35 5.02
CA PRO A 368 -7.30 24.14 5.78
C PRO A 368 -5.81 23.84 5.90
N THR A 369 -5.39 23.41 7.10
CA THR A 369 -4.11 22.73 7.29
C THR A 369 -4.33 21.46 8.11
N PHE A 370 -4.13 20.32 7.47
CA PHE A 370 -4.17 19.00 8.06
C PHE A 370 -2.78 18.38 8.02
N PHE A 371 -2.17 18.19 9.18
CA PHE A 371 -0.85 17.58 9.31
C PHE A 371 -0.95 16.09 9.60
N VAL A 372 -0.03 15.32 9.04
CA VAL A 372 0.10 13.89 9.30
C VAL A 372 1.55 13.63 9.64
N SER A 373 1.81 13.19 10.87
CA SER A 373 3.15 12.97 11.41
C SER A 373 3.29 11.57 12.00
N GLY A 374 4.50 11.01 11.93
CA GLY A 374 4.82 9.71 12.48
C GLY A 374 5.22 9.79 13.95
N ALA A 375 5.67 8.66 14.49
CA ALA A 375 6.29 8.62 15.81
C ALA A 375 7.69 9.25 15.78
N GLU A 376 8.18 9.69 16.94
CA GLU A 376 9.40 10.49 17.11
C GLU A 376 10.69 9.84 16.55
N ASN A 377 10.72 8.50 16.44
CA ASN A 377 11.87 7.76 15.90
C ASN A 377 11.72 7.37 14.41
N ASN A 378 10.62 7.76 13.78
CA ASN A 378 10.37 7.45 12.37
C ASN A 378 11.02 8.50 11.47
N THR A 379 11.52 8.04 10.33
CA THR A 379 12.25 8.87 9.36
C THR A 379 11.67 8.65 7.97
N GLN A 380 12.14 9.42 6.99
CA GLN A 380 11.80 9.24 5.58
C GLN A 380 11.97 7.78 5.10
N ASN A 381 12.99 7.07 5.58
CA ASN A 381 13.29 5.68 5.20
C ASN A 381 12.50 4.63 6.00
N ASN A 382 11.82 5.03 7.08
CA ASN A 382 10.98 4.15 7.89
C ASN A 382 9.78 4.93 8.46
N PRO A 383 8.82 5.34 7.60
CA PRO A 383 7.71 6.17 8.03
C PRO A 383 6.64 5.37 8.77
N SER A 384 5.95 6.02 9.70
CA SER A 384 4.77 5.47 10.36
C SER A 384 3.64 5.35 9.35
N ARG A 385 3.18 4.13 9.08
CA ARG A 385 2.03 3.89 8.22
C ARG A 385 0.74 4.17 8.98
N LEU A 386 0.06 5.23 8.59
CA LEU A 386 -1.22 5.67 9.12
C LEU A 386 -2.32 5.38 8.10
N ARG A 387 -3.47 4.95 8.59
CA ARG A 387 -4.64 4.61 7.78
C ARG A 387 -5.82 5.49 8.15
N MET A 388 -6.56 5.92 7.14
CA MET A 388 -7.83 6.60 7.34
C MET A 388 -8.92 5.95 6.49
N VAL A 389 -10.05 5.62 7.09
CA VAL A 389 -11.25 5.17 6.37
C VAL A 389 -12.27 6.29 6.37
N VAL A 390 -12.70 6.71 5.18
CA VAL A 390 -13.71 7.73 4.94
C VAL A 390 -14.94 7.04 4.37
N ASN A 391 -16.01 6.94 5.17
CA ASN A 391 -17.26 6.25 4.76
C ASN A 391 -18.07 7.02 3.72
N GLY A 392 -17.85 8.33 3.63
CA GLY A 392 -18.46 9.26 2.68
C GLY A 392 -17.39 9.89 1.79
N ASP A 393 -17.48 11.21 1.62
CA ASP A 393 -16.63 11.92 0.66
C ASP A 393 -15.35 12.47 1.32
N PHE A 394 -14.27 12.50 0.54
CA PHE A 394 -13.03 13.20 0.86
C PHE A 394 -12.89 14.40 -0.08
N SER A 395 -12.97 15.62 0.45
CA SER A 395 -12.86 16.83 -0.37
C SER A 395 -11.84 17.81 0.19
N VAL A 396 -11.01 18.38 -0.68
CA VAL A 396 -10.14 19.52 -0.39
C VAL A 396 -10.61 20.70 -1.22
N ASN A 397 -11.12 21.74 -0.59
CA ASN A 397 -11.69 22.92 -1.21
C ASN A 397 -11.38 24.18 -0.38
N GLY A 398 -10.14 24.69 -0.52
CA GLY A 398 -9.69 25.88 0.20
C GLY A 398 -8.36 26.41 -0.29
N VAL A 399 -8.09 27.70 -0.02
CA VAL A 399 -6.83 28.38 -0.25
C VAL A 399 -5.94 28.23 0.99
N GLY A 400 -5.25 27.10 1.11
CA GLY A 400 -4.32 26.81 2.21
C GLY A 400 -3.28 25.78 1.80
N GLU A 401 -2.42 25.35 2.73
CA GLU A 401 -1.45 24.28 2.45
C GLU A 401 -2.15 22.91 2.30
N GLY A 402 -3.39 22.78 2.77
CA GLY A 402 -4.24 21.62 2.54
C GLY A 402 -3.87 20.47 3.46
N LEU A 403 -3.29 19.42 2.90
CA LEU A 403 -2.83 18.22 3.60
C LEU A 403 -1.30 18.14 3.48
N ILE A 404 -0.64 18.11 4.63
CA ILE A 404 0.82 18.00 4.75
C ILE A 404 1.14 16.67 5.40
N ILE A 405 1.96 15.87 4.74
CA ILE A 405 2.42 14.58 5.24
C ILE A 405 3.91 14.67 5.49
N ASP A 406 4.29 14.69 6.76
CA ASP A 406 5.68 14.77 7.22
C ASP A 406 6.47 13.51 6.79
N GLU A 407 7.78 13.65 6.58
CA GLU A 407 8.71 12.60 6.17
C GLU A 407 8.65 11.36 7.09
N SER A 408 8.29 11.56 8.35
CA SER A 408 8.11 10.49 9.33
C SER A 408 6.82 9.67 9.15
N ALA A 409 5.89 10.03 8.26
CA ALA A 409 4.54 9.44 8.18
C ALA A 409 4.06 9.10 6.77
N GLN A 410 3.51 7.92 6.52
CA GLN A 410 2.84 7.59 5.25
C GLN A 410 1.34 7.50 5.50
N LEU A 411 0.52 8.08 4.63
CA LEU A 411 -0.93 8.01 4.74
C LEU A 411 -1.54 7.12 3.67
N GLU A 412 -2.34 6.15 4.10
CA GLU A 412 -3.20 5.34 3.26
C GLU A 412 -4.66 5.68 3.56
N ILE A 413 -5.39 6.20 2.57
CA ILE A 413 -6.80 6.59 2.74
C ILE A 413 -7.69 5.66 1.93
N PHE A 414 -8.67 5.05 2.59
CA PHE A 414 -9.76 4.31 1.96
C PHE A 414 -10.99 5.22 1.90
N VAL A 415 -11.50 5.50 0.69
CA VAL A 415 -12.66 6.37 0.47
C VAL A 415 -13.78 5.58 -0.17
N GLN A 416 -14.97 5.63 0.44
CA GLN A 416 -16.18 4.99 -0.10
C GLN A 416 -16.99 5.93 -1.00
N GLY A 417 -17.03 7.21 -0.67
CA GLY A 417 -17.59 8.26 -1.52
C GLY A 417 -16.60 8.80 -2.54
N LYS A 418 -16.81 10.04 -2.98
CA LYS A 418 -15.96 10.71 -3.96
C LYS A 418 -14.75 11.33 -3.30
N THR A 419 -13.64 11.32 -4.02
CA THR A 419 -12.45 12.11 -3.68
C THR A 419 -12.34 13.30 -4.62
N ASP A 420 -12.43 14.51 -4.09
CA ASP A 420 -12.40 15.76 -4.84
C ASP A 420 -11.27 16.65 -4.32
N LEU A 421 -10.16 16.73 -5.05
CA LEU A 421 -9.02 17.58 -4.72
C LEU A 421 -9.08 18.86 -5.57
N TRP A 422 -9.41 19.98 -4.93
CA TRP A 422 -9.56 21.30 -5.54
C TRP A 422 -8.65 22.33 -4.87
N ALA A 423 -8.56 23.52 -5.48
CA ALA A 423 -7.92 24.72 -4.95
C ALA A 423 -6.38 24.66 -4.77
N ASN A 424 -5.65 24.30 -5.85
CA ASN A 424 -4.18 24.27 -5.85
C ASN A 424 -3.59 23.45 -4.70
N PHE A 425 -4.23 22.34 -4.33
CA PHE A 425 -3.71 21.41 -3.33
C PHE A 425 -2.26 21.02 -3.67
N GLN A 426 -1.30 21.32 -2.80
CA GLN A 426 0.11 20.97 -3.02
C GLN A 426 0.53 19.92 -2.00
N LEU A 427 0.57 18.66 -2.42
CA LEU A 427 1.20 17.60 -1.64
C LEU A 427 2.60 17.35 -2.17
N GLY A 428 3.59 17.63 -1.33
CA GLY A 428 4.98 17.32 -1.63
C GLY A 428 5.69 18.44 -2.38
N GLY A 429 6.21 19.41 -1.62
CA GLY A 429 7.39 20.17 -2.03
C GLY A 429 8.60 19.25 -2.29
N THR A 430 9.77 19.83 -2.55
CA THR A 430 11.01 19.20 -3.08
C THR A 430 11.60 17.99 -2.34
N GLU A 431 10.91 17.42 -1.34
CA GLU A 431 11.40 16.34 -0.45
C GLU A 431 10.42 15.13 -0.39
N ALA A 432 9.43 15.07 -1.29
CA ALA A 432 8.24 14.23 -1.16
C ALA A 432 8.42 12.71 -1.38
N THR A 433 9.48 12.26 -2.03
CA THR A 433 9.65 10.85 -2.43
C THR A 433 10.57 10.13 -1.45
N ARG A 434 10.13 8.97 -0.94
CA ARG A 434 10.74 8.34 0.23
C ARG A 434 11.27 6.94 -0.09
N ALA A 435 12.53 6.81 -0.50
CA ALA A 435 13.17 5.50 -0.70
C ALA A 435 12.24 4.38 -1.23
N GLY A 436 11.44 4.67 -2.27
CA GLY A 436 10.47 3.71 -2.80
C GLY A 436 8.99 3.90 -2.45
N ALA A 437 8.60 4.65 -1.42
CA ALA A 437 7.22 4.74 -0.96
C ALA A 437 6.61 6.13 -1.24
N PRO A 438 5.42 6.20 -1.86
CA PRO A 438 4.68 7.47 -1.97
C PRO A 438 4.17 7.92 -0.59
N PRO A 439 4.12 9.24 -0.32
CA PRO A 439 3.61 9.76 0.95
C PRO A 439 2.10 9.54 1.12
N LEU A 440 1.35 9.46 0.02
CA LEU A 440 -0.08 9.21 0.01
C LEU A 440 -0.47 8.04 -0.89
N ILE A 441 -1.38 7.20 -0.39
CA ILE A 441 -2.08 6.18 -1.16
C ILE A 441 -3.58 6.44 -1.04
N ILE A 442 -4.29 6.53 -2.15
CA ILE A 442 -5.75 6.71 -2.21
C ILE A 442 -6.38 5.44 -2.77
N ASN A 443 -7.14 4.77 -1.93
CA ASN A 443 -7.93 3.58 -2.26
C ASN A 443 -9.41 3.97 -2.36
N SER A 444 -9.94 4.12 -3.57
CA SER A 444 -11.34 4.47 -3.81
C SER A 444 -12.17 3.25 -4.16
N SER A 445 -13.23 3.03 -3.37
CA SER A 445 -14.25 2.01 -3.62
C SER A 445 -15.51 2.57 -4.29
N TYR A 446 -15.47 3.83 -4.73
CA TYR A 446 -16.59 4.48 -5.41
C TYR A 446 -16.82 3.86 -6.79
N SER A 447 -18.06 3.48 -7.06
CA SER A 447 -18.52 2.89 -8.32
C SER A 447 -19.70 3.63 -8.96
N GLY A 448 -20.05 4.80 -8.43
CA GLY A 448 -21.17 5.60 -8.91
C GLY A 448 -20.84 6.44 -10.14
N ALA A 449 -21.83 7.21 -10.62
CA ALA A 449 -21.63 8.13 -11.73
C ALA A 449 -20.70 9.30 -11.35
N GLY A 450 -19.75 9.63 -12.23
CA GLY A 450 -18.81 10.74 -12.03
C GLY A 450 -17.37 10.26 -11.82
N ASP A 451 -16.54 11.13 -11.25
CA ASP A 451 -15.18 10.80 -10.86
C ASP A 451 -15.18 10.17 -9.47
N ALA A 452 -14.48 9.04 -9.34
CA ALA A 452 -14.12 8.46 -8.05
C ALA A 452 -13.01 9.26 -7.39
N VAL A 453 -12.04 9.73 -8.19
CA VAL A 453 -10.99 10.65 -7.76
C VAL A 453 -10.84 11.75 -8.82
N ALA A 454 -11.06 12.99 -8.42
CA ALA A 454 -10.85 14.16 -9.27
C ALA A 454 -9.74 15.03 -8.69
N VAL A 455 -8.71 15.33 -9.50
CA VAL A 455 -7.61 16.22 -9.16
C VAL A 455 -7.70 17.44 -10.08
N ASN A 456 -8.12 18.58 -9.53
CA ASN A 456 -8.52 19.74 -10.30
C ASN A 456 -7.73 21.01 -9.91
N SER A 457 -7.74 21.99 -10.81
CA SER A 457 -7.39 23.39 -10.53
C SER A 457 -5.97 23.58 -9.97
N GLY A 458 -4.95 23.20 -10.75
CA GLY A 458 -3.54 23.46 -10.40
C GLY A 458 -3.01 22.61 -9.24
N SER A 459 -3.77 21.61 -8.81
CA SER A 459 -3.37 20.73 -7.72
C SER A 459 -2.20 19.84 -8.14
N HIS A 460 -1.26 19.62 -7.22
CA HIS A 460 -0.16 18.68 -7.36
C HIS A 460 -0.27 17.63 -6.26
N LEU A 461 -0.51 16.39 -6.68
CA LEU A 461 -0.54 15.23 -5.82
C LEU A 461 0.72 14.38 -6.04
N VAL A 462 1.40 13.99 -4.96
CA VAL A 462 2.43 12.94 -4.97
C VAL A 462 1.87 11.72 -4.25
N GLY A 463 1.53 10.68 -4.99
CA GLY A 463 0.84 9.53 -4.42
C GLY A 463 0.34 8.51 -5.44
N ASN A 464 -0.04 7.34 -4.95
CA ASN A 464 -0.67 6.30 -5.77
C ASN A 464 -2.19 6.37 -5.63
N ILE A 465 -2.90 6.15 -6.73
CA ILE A 465 -4.36 6.13 -6.78
C ILE A 465 -4.84 4.77 -7.28
N TYR A 466 -5.68 4.10 -6.50
CA TYR A 466 -6.34 2.84 -6.83
C TYR A 466 -7.86 3.06 -6.81
N ALA A 467 -8.52 2.95 -7.96
CA ALA A 467 -9.96 3.16 -8.15
C ALA A 467 -10.53 2.16 -9.17
N PRO A 468 -10.48 0.84 -8.91
CA PRO A 468 -10.73 -0.20 -9.90
C PRO A 468 -12.12 -0.16 -10.54
N SER A 469 -13.12 0.37 -9.83
CA SER A 469 -14.51 0.51 -10.30
C SER A 469 -14.91 1.95 -10.66
N GLY A 470 -13.95 2.87 -10.68
CA GLY A 470 -14.21 4.30 -10.74
C GLY A 470 -13.34 5.03 -11.75
N LYS A 471 -13.78 6.22 -12.14
CA LYS A 471 -13.06 7.11 -13.05
C LYS A 471 -12.11 8.03 -12.26
N VAL A 472 -10.86 8.13 -12.70
CA VAL A 472 -9.88 9.09 -12.18
C VAL A 472 -9.68 10.19 -13.22
N SER A 473 -9.93 11.44 -12.84
CA SER A 473 -9.73 12.59 -13.71
C SER A 473 -8.71 13.57 -13.12
N VAL A 474 -7.68 13.87 -13.90
CA VAL A 474 -6.66 14.87 -13.60
C VAL A 474 -6.87 16.03 -14.58
N ASN A 475 -7.25 17.20 -14.07
CA ASN A 475 -7.67 18.34 -14.88
C ASN A 475 -6.88 19.60 -14.53
N SER A 476 -6.09 20.11 -15.49
CA SER A 476 -5.13 21.21 -15.28
C SER A 476 -4.31 21.04 -14.00
N SER A 477 -3.89 19.81 -13.74
CA SER A 477 -3.30 19.39 -12.46
C SER A 477 -2.20 18.37 -12.68
N ARG A 478 -1.48 18.04 -11.63
CA ARG A 478 -0.35 17.11 -11.65
C ARG A 478 -0.55 15.98 -10.66
N VAL A 479 -0.30 14.76 -11.11
CA VAL A 479 -0.16 13.57 -10.26
C VAL A 479 1.22 12.97 -10.48
N THR A 480 1.95 12.67 -9.41
CA THR A 480 3.24 11.98 -9.44
C THR A 480 3.17 10.70 -8.63
N GLY A 481 3.20 9.55 -9.30
CA GLY A 481 2.96 8.23 -8.73
C GLY A 481 2.30 7.30 -9.75
N SER A 482 1.62 6.26 -9.29
CA SER A 482 0.85 5.35 -10.14
C SER A 482 -0.66 5.66 -10.08
N ILE A 483 -1.36 5.35 -11.17
CA ILE A 483 -2.82 5.44 -11.23
C ILE A 483 -3.33 4.15 -11.81
N TRP A 484 -4.22 3.52 -11.07
CA TRP A 484 -4.97 2.39 -11.57
C TRP A 484 -6.45 2.60 -11.33
N ALA A 485 -7.21 2.67 -12.42
CA ALA A 485 -8.62 3.01 -12.38
C ALA A 485 -9.44 2.25 -13.43
N GLN A 486 -10.76 2.30 -13.31
CA GLN A 486 -11.63 1.85 -14.39
C GLN A 486 -11.39 2.69 -15.66
N GLU A 487 -11.32 4.01 -15.47
CA GLU A 487 -11.05 4.96 -16.52
C GLU A 487 -10.05 6.02 -16.03
N ILE A 488 -9.11 6.43 -16.89
CA ILE A 488 -8.16 7.50 -16.58
C ILE A 488 -8.36 8.64 -17.58
N ASN A 489 -8.59 9.86 -17.10
CA ASN A 489 -8.63 11.06 -17.94
C ASN A 489 -7.58 12.07 -17.47
N ALA A 490 -6.60 12.40 -18.32
CA ALA A 490 -5.72 13.54 -18.16
C ALA A 490 -6.13 14.66 -19.13
N LEU A 491 -6.69 15.74 -18.59
CA LEU A 491 -7.39 16.79 -19.35
C LEU A 491 -6.76 18.16 -19.13
N ASN A 492 -6.86 19.04 -20.13
CA ASN A 492 -6.54 20.47 -20.02
C ASN A 492 -5.15 20.77 -19.44
N ASN A 493 -4.07 20.28 -20.07
CA ASN A 493 -2.68 20.52 -19.64
C ASN A 493 -2.36 19.88 -18.26
N SER A 494 -2.75 18.62 -18.12
CA SER A 494 -2.45 17.81 -16.94
C SER A 494 -1.18 17.00 -17.09
N PHE A 495 -0.54 16.67 -15.97
CA PHE A 495 0.70 15.89 -15.92
C PHE A 495 0.49 14.65 -15.06
N ILE A 496 0.63 13.47 -15.65
CA ILE A 496 0.72 12.20 -14.91
C ILE A 496 2.15 11.68 -15.06
N ILE A 497 2.89 11.63 -13.95
CA ILE A 497 4.32 11.36 -13.95
C ILE A 497 4.63 10.20 -13.03
N TYR A 498 5.21 9.13 -13.56
CA TYR A 498 5.63 8.00 -12.75
C TYR A 498 7.07 8.20 -12.26
N ASN A 499 7.28 8.15 -10.94
CA ASN A 499 8.63 8.13 -10.39
C ASN A 499 9.12 6.69 -10.22
N GLU A 500 10.10 6.27 -11.02
CA GLU A 500 10.71 4.94 -10.89
C GLU A 500 11.41 4.73 -9.55
N ALA A 501 11.83 5.80 -8.87
CA ALA A 501 12.39 5.64 -7.53
C ALA A 501 11.32 5.22 -6.51
N ASN A 502 10.03 5.43 -6.79
CA ASN A 502 8.91 4.90 -6.01
C ASN A 502 8.61 3.42 -6.33
N VAL A 503 9.39 2.78 -7.20
CA VAL A 503 9.33 1.32 -7.39
C VAL A 503 9.91 0.62 -6.16
N VAL A 504 10.91 1.21 -5.49
CA VAL A 504 11.74 0.49 -4.50
C VAL A 504 11.00 0.08 -3.21
N ALA A 505 9.80 0.59 -2.92
CA ALA A 505 9.03 0.18 -1.73
C ALA A 505 7.74 -0.59 -2.05
N ASP A 506 7.29 -0.61 -3.30
CA ASP A 506 6.28 -1.57 -3.78
C ASP A 506 6.95 -2.76 -4.48
N SER A 507 8.26 -2.69 -4.75
CA SER A 507 9.05 -3.79 -5.31
C SER A 507 9.43 -4.86 -4.29
N GLN A 508 9.08 -4.71 -3.01
CA GLN A 508 8.96 -5.87 -2.13
C GLN A 508 7.81 -6.79 -2.54
N ALA A 509 6.90 -6.34 -3.41
CA ALA A 509 5.95 -7.20 -4.09
C ALA A 509 6.37 -7.56 -5.52
N ILE A 510 7.40 -6.94 -6.11
CA ILE A 510 7.74 -7.10 -7.55
C ILE A 510 9.20 -6.75 -7.91
N GLU A 511 10.23 -7.44 -7.42
CA GLU A 511 11.61 -7.49 -7.96
C GLU A 511 12.14 -8.93 -7.71
N THR A 512 12.84 -9.64 -8.59
CA THR A 512 13.83 -9.29 -9.62
C THR A 512 13.74 -10.27 -10.80
N GLU A 513 14.02 -9.83 -12.04
CA GLU A 513 14.72 -10.67 -13.02
C GLU A 513 15.69 -9.80 -13.82
N THR A 514 16.97 -10.03 -13.57
CA THR A 514 18.09 -9.48 -14.33
C THR A 514 18.11 -10.09 -15.72
N GLY A 515 18.15 -9.22 -16.74
CA GLY A 515 18.15 -9.65 -18.13
C GLY A 515 19.32 -10.56 -18.50
N ARG A 516 19.00 -11.70 -19.09
CA ARG A 516 19.57 -12.21 -20.34
C ARG A 516 18.77 -13.42 -20.79
N GLU A 517 18.27 -13.33 -22.02
CA GLU A 517 17.83 -14.42 -22.90
C GLU A 517 17.07 -15.59 -22.22
N SER A 518 15.76 -15.65 -22.47
CA SER A 518 14.89 -16.83 -22.24
C SER A 518 14.73 -17.30 -20.79
N GLY A 519 14.14 -16.47 -19.93
CA GLY A 519 13.69 -16.85 -18.58
C GLY A 519 12.25 -16.38 -18.32
N ASN A 520 11.44 -17.21 -17.65
CA ASN A 520 10.08 -16.87 -17.24
C ASN A 520 10.10 -16.36 -15.78
N GLY A 521 10.10 -15.05 -15.57
CA GLY A 521 10.04 -14.45 -14.23
C GLY A 521 8.63 -14.39 -13.62
N PHE A 522 8.54 -14.68 -12.31
CA PHE A 522 7.28 -14.77 -11.54
C PHE A 522 7.29 -13.89 -10.28
N ASN A 523 6.09 -13.57 -9.79
CA ASN A 523 5.83 -12.50 -8.81
C ASN A 523 5.43 -13.04 -7.41
N TRP A 524 5.82 -12.34 -6.34
CA TRP A 524 5.77 -12.78 -4.94
C TRP A 524 4.54 -12.28 -4.16
N GLN A 525 3.91 -13.14 -3.36
CA GLN A 525 3.02 -12.73 -2.25
C GLN A 525 3.23 -13.61 -1.02
N TRP A 526 3.54 -13.00 0.13
CA TRP A 526 3.46 -13.66 1.44
C TRP A 526 2.00 -13.72 1.89
N ARG A 527 1.52 -14.91 2.30
CA ARG A 527 0.24 -15.09 3.01
C ARG A 527 0.48 -15.45 4.46
#